data_AF-A0A2H0UUA2-F1
#
_entry.id   AF-A0A2H0UUA2-F1
#
_cell.length_a   1.000
_cell.length_b   1.000
_cell.length_c   1.000
_cell.angle_alpha   90.00
_cell.angle_beta   90.00
_cell.angle_gamma   90.00
#
_symmetry.space_group_name_H-M   'P 1'
#
loop_
_entity.id
_entity.type
_entity.pdbx_description
1 polymer ?
#
loop_
_entity_poly.entity_id
_entity_poly.type
_entity_poly.pdbx_seq_one_letter_code
_entity_poly.pdbx_strand_id
1 'polypeptide(L)'
;MTLCKLSRSIIALGLKSNLALSEALTDKKRGLCLKIYQDLRTLHDELKISIAQSFDLPQRQKTKSLFLNKLEHIAQVNQADPEKLKRIKLSLSKNKDKYFTCLDFEGIPTTNNKAERALRHLVLKRHNSRGCKTDKGAFALSVLSSVLLSLWWSKPINFFEEYSKMLTEANSQ
;
A
#
# COMPACT_ATOMS: atom_id res chain seq x y z
N MET A 1 -1.41 -12.82 3.47
CA MET A 1 -0.44 -11.73 3.73
C MET A 1 -1.22 -10.41 3.88
N THR A 2 -1.61 -10.08 5.10
CA THR A 2 -2.41 -8.89 5.42
C THR A 2 -1.49 -7.68 5.48
N LEU A 3 -1.26 -7.03 4.33
CA LEU A 3 -0.40 -5.86 4.24
C LEU A 3 -1.12 -4.62 4.77
N CYS A 4 -0.42 -3.82 5.57
CA CYS A 4 -0.89 -2.55 6.10
C CYS A 4 -1.18 -1.58 4.94
N LYS A 5 -2.46 -1.29 4.69
CA LYS A 5 -2.91 -0.60 3.46
C LYS A 5 -2.78 0.92 3.47
N LEU A 6 -2.04 1.51 4.42
CA LEU A 6 -1.73 2.95 4.41
C LEU A 6 -0.64 3.23 3.37
N SER A 7 -0.92 2.91 2.11
CA SER A 7 -0.06 3.29 1.00
C SER A 7 -0.09 4.81 0.85
N ARG A 8 1.09 5.41 0.75
CA ARG A 8 1.26 6.82 0.32
C ARG A 8 0.61 7.09 -1.05
N SER A 9 0.26 6.05 -1.80
CA SER A 9 -0.23 6.13 -3.17
C SER A 9 -1.74 6.34 -3.33
N ILE A 10 -2.58 5.82 -2.41
CA ILE A 10 -4.05 5.82 -2.64
C ILE A 10 -4.75 7.00 -1.94
N ILE A 11 -4.34 7.34 -0.71
CA ILE A 11 -4.98 8.41 0.06
C ILE A 11 -4.24 9.74 -0.16
N ALA A 12 -2.91 9.75 -0.04
CA ALA A 12 -2.14 11.00 -0.08
C ALA A 12 -1.94 11.57 -1.50
N LEU A 13 -1.76 10.73 -2.52
CA LEU A 13 -1.67 11.20 -3.91
C LEU A 13 -3.07 11.50 -4.50
N GLY A 14 -4.08 10.69 -4.20
CA GLY A 14 -5.45 10.90 -4.70
C GLY A 14 -6.17 12.14 -4.14
N LEU A 15 -5.97 12.48 -2.86
CA LEU A 15 -6.52 13.69 -2.25
C LEU A 15 -5.72 14.95 -2.58
N LYS A 16 -4.37 14.88 -2.51
CA LYS A 16 -3.52 16.06 -2.67
C LYS A 16 -3.42 16.55 -4.12
N SER A 17 -3.26 15.66 -5.10
CA SER A 17 -3.12 16.10 -6.52
C SER A 17 -4.44 16.15 -7.28
N ASN A 18 -5.43 15.34 -6.89
CA ASN A 18 -6.59 15.06 -7.73
C ASN A 18 -7.92 15.63 -7.18
N LEU A 19 -7.95 16.15 -5.96
CA LEU A 19 -9.15 16.73 -5.33
C LEU A 19 -8.86 18.09 -4.71
N ALA A 20 -7.79 18.21 -3.92
CA ALA A 20 -7.43 19.47 -3.26
C ALA A 20 -6.90 20.56 -4.20
N LEU A 21 -6.45 20.19 -5.41
CA LEU A 21 -5.95 21.13 -6.44
C LEU A 21 -6.84 21.15 -7.69
N SER A 22 -8.02 20.54 -7.64
CA SER A 22 -8.94 20.55 -8.78
C SER A 22 -9.65 21.90 -8.88
N GLU A 23 -9.52 22.55 -10.04
CA GLU A 23 -10.22 23.81 -10.37
C GLU A 23 -11.74 23.64 -10.43
N ALA A 24 -12.22 22.40 -10.61
CA ALA A 24 -13.66 22.07 -10.69
C ALA A 24 -14.40 22.08 -9.34
N LEU A 25 -13.70 22.25 -8.22
CA LEU A 25 -14.30 22.27 -6.88
C LEU A 25 -14.38 23.69 -6.33
N THR A 26 -15.52 24.01 -5.72
CA THR A 26 -15.70 25.26 -4.97
C THR A 26 -14.71 25.35 -3.79
N ASP A 27 -14.31 26.57 -3.42
CA ASP A 27 -13.30 26.80 -2.37
C ASP A 27 -13.66 26.13 -1.04
N LYS A 28 -14.95 26.11 -0.68
CA LYS A 28 -15.47 25.41 0.51
C LYS A 28 -15.20 23.90 0.45
N LYS A 29 -15.46 23.25 -0.69
CA LYS A 29 -15.22 21.81 -0.88
C LYS A 29 -13.73 21.50 -0.90
N ARG A 30 -12.91 22.40 -1.45
CA ARG A 30 -11.44 22.28 -1.44
C ARG A 30 -10.88 22.35 -0.01
N GLY A 31 -11.34 23.31 0.78
CA GLY A 31 -10.97 23.44 2.19
C GLY A 31 -11.30 22.19 3.00
N LEU A 32 -12.47 21.59 2.76
CA LEU A 32 -12.87 20.32 3.38
C LEU A 32 -11.93 19.16 3.02
N CYS A 33 -11.58 19.02 1.73
CA CYS A 33 -10.64 17.99 1.28
C CYS A 33 -9.24 18.17 1.88
N LEU A 34 -8.76 19.42 1.97
CA LEU A 34 -7.49 19.76 2.59
C LEU A 34 -7.47 19.42 4.07
N LYS A 35 -8.55 19.74 4.80
CA LYS A 35 -8.69 19.39 6.22
C LYS A 35 -8.61 17.88 6.43
N ILE A 36 -9.40 17.09 5.69
CA ILE A 36 -9.36 15.62 5.79
C ILE A 36 -7.96 15.07 5.46
N TYR A 37 -7.28 15.64 4.46
CA TYR A 37 -5.91 15.24 4.14
C TYR A 37 -4.95 15.53 5.31
N GLN A 38 -5.05 16.69 5.94
CA GLN A 38 -4.24 17.05 7.10
C GLN A 38 -4.51 16.12 8.28
N ASP A 39 -5.78 15.85 8.59
CA ASP A 39 -6.17 14.94 9.67
C ASP A 39 -5.58 13.53 9.48
N LEU A 40 -5.69 12.99 8.26
CA LEU A 40 -5.12 11.68 7.91
C LEU A 40 -3.58 11.67 7.95
N ARG A 41 -2.95 12.78 7.59
CA ARG A 41 -1.49 12.93 7.67
C ARG A 41 -1.03 12.93 9.13
N THR A 42 -1.67 13.72 9.98
CA THR A 42 -1.37 13.79 11.41
C THR A 42 -1.54 12.41 12.05
N LEU A 43 -2.66 11.73 11.79
CA LEU A 43 -2.91 10.36 12.27
C LEU A 43 -1.78 9.39 11.89
N HIS A 44 -1.32 9.46 10.64
CA HIS A 44 -0.24 8.59 10.16
C HIS A 44 1.14 8.96 10.75
N ASP A 45 1.41 10.23 11.00
CA ASP A 45 2.65 10.66 11.65
C ASP A 45 2.67 10.27 13.14
N GLU A 46 1.54 10.37 13.85
CA GLU A 46 1.36 9.81 15.19
C GLU A 46 1.58 8.28 15.21
N LEU A 47 1.03 7.57 14.22
CA LEU A 47 1.22 6.12 14.09
C LEU A 47 2.70 5.75 13.96
N LYS A 48 3.49 6.49 13.17
CA LYS A 48 4.93 6.23 13.07
C LYS A 48 5.65 6.41 14.40
N ILE A 49 5.30 7.45 15.16
CA ILE A 49 5.90 7.71 16.46
C ILE A 49 5.60 6.52 17.38
N SER A 50 4.36 6.01 17.39
CA SER A 50 3.99 4.85 18.21
C SER A 50 4.73 3.57 17.83
N ILE A 51 5.05 3.38 16.54
CA ILE A 51 5.75 2.17 16.06
C ILE A 51 7.25 2.25 16.31
N ALA A 52 7.83 3.46 16.39
CA ALA A 52 9.23 3.67 16.75
C ALA A 52 9.52 3.34 18.23
N GLN A 53 8.49 3.27 19.08
CA GLN A 53 8.60 2.81 20.45
C GLN A 53 8.78 1.29 20.50
N SER A 54 9.30 0.79 21.64
CA SER A 54 9.49 -0.64 21.89
C SER A 54 8.21 -1.44 21.63
N PHE A 55 8.38 -2.68 21.16
CA PHE A 55 7.25 -3.55 20.89
C PHE A 55 6.65 -4.06 22.22
N ASP A 56 5.46 -3.55 22.55
CA ASP A 56 4.64 -4.03 23.67
C ASP A 56 3.20 -4.25 23.19
N LEU A 57 2.77 -5.50 23.14
CA LEU A 57 1.51 -5.89 22.51
C LEU A 57 0.27 -5.33 23.23
N PRO A 58 0.11 -5.47 24.56
CA PRO A 58 -0.95 -4.79 25.31
C PRO A 58 -1.06 -3.28 25.03
N GLN A 59 0.07 -2.57 25.04
CA GLN A 59 0.09 -1.13 24.78
C GLN A 59 -0.26 -0.81 23.32
N ARG A 60 0.23 -1.60 22.37
CA ARG A 60 -0.09 -1.45 20.94
C ARG A 60 -1.56 -1.74 20.63
N GLN A 61 -2.18 -2.69 21.32
CA GLN A 61 -3.62 -2.95 21.19
C GLN A 61 -4.46 -1.76 21.69
N LYS A 62 -4.10 -1.17 22.83
CA LYS A 62 -4.75 0.07 23.32
C LYS A 62 -4.60 1.21 22.31
N THR A 63 -3.39 1.38 21.80
CA THR A 63 -3.04 2.39 20.79
C THR A 63 -3.82 2.17 19.48
N LYS A 64 -3.98 0.92 19.05
CA LYS A 64 -4.78 0.54 17.88
C LYS A 64 -6.24 0.92 18.05
N SER A 65 -6.85 0.63 19.19
CA SER A 65 -8.24 1.04 19.48
C SER A 65 -8.41 2.56 19.43
N LEU A 66 -7.45 3.31 19.99
CA LEU A 66 -7.45 4.78 19.90
C LEU A 66 -7.39 5.27 18.45
N PHE A 67 -6.50 4.71 17.63
CA PHE A 67 -6.37 5.10 16.23
C PHE A 67 -7.57 4.68 15.36
N LEU A 68 -8.19 3.54 15.66
CA LEU A 68 -9.43 3.12 15.02
C LEU A 68 -10.54 4.13 15.27
N ASN A 69 -10.72 4.57 16.51
CA ASN A 69 -11.71 5.59 16.86
C ASN A 69 -11.43 6.92 16.14
N LYS A 70 -10.16 7.39 16.15
CA LYS A 70 -9.75 8.59 15.40
C LYS A 70 -10.06 8.46 13.91
N LEU A 71 -9.73 7.33 13.30
CA LEU A 71 -9.98 7.08 11.87
C LEU A 71 -11.49 7.06 11.57
N GLU A 72 -12.28 6.47 12.46
CA GLU A 72 -13.74 6.39 12.32
C GLU A 72 -14.38 7.78 12.35
N HIS A 73 -13.93 8.66 13.23
CA HIS A 73 -14.35 10.07 13.23
C HIS A 73 -13.99 10.79 11.93
N ILE A 74 -12.77 10.60 11.40
CA ILE A 74 -12.34 11.22 10.12
C ILE A 74 -13.15 10.66 8.94
N ALA A 75 -13.50 9.37 8.99
CA ALA A 75 -14.20 8.66 7.93
C ALA A 75 -15.72 8.91 7.91
N GLN A 76 -16.27 9.72 8.83
CA GLN A 76 -17.69 10.06 8.82
C GLN A 76 -18.07 10.87 7.57
N VAL A 77 -19.02 10.33 6.81
CA VAL A 77 -19.52 10.95 5.58
C VAL A 77 -20.49 12.09 5.92
N ASN A 78 -20.31 13.24 5.28
CA ASN A 78 -21.20 14.38 5.37
C ASN A 78 -21.90 14.62 4.00
N GLN A 79 -23.12 15.14 4.01
CA GLN A 79 -23.84 15.53 2.80
C GLN A 79 -23.07 16.57 1.97
N ALA A 80 -22.32 17.46 2.63
CA ALA A 80 -21.51 18.49 1.98
C ALA A 80 -20.24 17.95 1.28
N ASP A 81 -19.88 16.69 1.52
CA ASP A 81 -18.68 16.09 0.92
C ASP A 81 -18.84 15.96 -0.61
N PRO A 82 -17.78 16.22 -1.40
CA PRO A 82 -17.75 15.79 -2.80
C PRO A 82 -17.92 14.28 -2.93
N GLU A 83 -18.55 13.80 -4.00
CA GLU A 83 -18.79 12.37 -4.22
C GLU A 83 -17.52 11.51 -4.13
N LYS A 84 -16.40 12.01 -4.66
CA LYS A 84 -15.11 11.33 -4.56
C LYS A 84 -14.59 11.25 -3.12
N LEU A 85 -14.82 12.29 -2.30
CA LEU A 85 -14.48 12.28 -0.88
C LEU A 85 -15.35 11.29 -0.10
N LYS A 86 -16.66 11.25 -0.39
CA LYS A 86 -17.58 10.25 0.20
C LYS A 86 -17.09 8.83 -0.05
N ARG A 87 -16.73 8.51 -1.31
CA ARG A 87 -16.18 7.19 -1.67
C ARG A 87 -14.90 6.85 -0.90
N ILE A 88 -14.00 7.83 -0.73
CA ILE A 88 -12.78 7.65 0.06
C ILE A 88 -13.12 7.34 1.51
N LYS A 89 -13.99 8.15 2.14
CA LYS A 89 -14.44 7.97 3.52
C LYS A 89 -15.10 6.60 3.75
N LEU A 90 -15.98 6.17 2.85
CA LEU A 90 -16.58 4.83 2.88
C LEU A 90 -15.51 3.72 2.76
N SER A 91 -14.53 3.89 1.88
CA SER A 91 -13.42 2.93 1.74
C SER A 91 -12.50 2.90 2.96
N LEU A 92 -12.30 4.04 3.63
CA LEU A 92 -11.56 4.13 4.88
C LEU A 92 -12.28 3.34 5.99
N SER A 93 -13.57 3.61 6.19
CA SER A 93 -14.40 2.91 7.17
C SER A 93 -14.42 1.39 6.92
N LYS A 94 -14.67 0.97 5.67
CA LYS A 94 -14.71 -0.46 5.29
C LYS A 94 -13.41 -1.23 5.53
N ASN A 95 -12.26 -0.54 5.49
CA ASN A 95 -10.94 -1.18 5.61
C ASN A 95 -10.19 -0.76 6.88
N LYS A 96 -10.87 -0.17 7.88
CA LYS A 96 -10.25 0.46 9.06
C LYS A 96 -9.21 -0.43 9.76
N ASP A 97 -9.55 -1.70 9.97
CA ASP A 97 -8.67 -2.65 10.66
C ASP A 97 -7.37 -2.96 9.90
N LYS A 98 -7.40 -2.91 8.57
CA LYS A 98 -6.25 -3.23 7.70
C LYS A 98 -5.20 -2.11 7.67
N TYR A 99 -5.55 -0.92 8.13
CA TYR A 99 -4.61 0.21 8.19
C TYR A 99 -3.75 0.18 9.45
N PHE A 100 -4.09 -0.65 10.44
CA PHE A 100 -3.36 -0.70 11.72
C PHE A 100 -2.73 -2.06 12.00
N THR A 101 -2.63 -2.93 11.00
CA THR A 101 -1.99 -4.26 11.13
C THR A 101 -0.52 -4.18 11.58
N CYS A 102 0.16 -3.06 11.32
CA CYS A 102 1.52 -2.80 11.81
C CYS A 102 1.63 -2.65 13.35
N LEU A 103 0.52 -2.48 14.05
CA LEU A 103 0.50 -2.48 15.52
C LEU A 103 0.36 -3.89 16.10
N ASP A 104 -0.23 -4.82 15.34
CA ASP A 104 -0.43 -6.20 15.80
C ASP A 104 0.84 -7.05 15.69
N PHE A 105 1.74 -6.70 14.76
CA PHE A 105 2.92 -7.49 14.43
C PHE A 105 4.18 -6.63 14.39
N GLU A 106 5.26 -7.14 14.96
CA GLU A 106 6.58 -6.49 14.89
C GLU A 106 7.15 -6.53 13.47
N GLY A 107 7.92 -5.51 13.09
CA GLY A 107 8.62 -5.45 11.81
C GLY A 107 7.74 -5.15 10.58
N ILE A 108 6.42 -5.03 10.73
CA ILE A 108 5.53 -4.65 9.64
C ILE A 108 5.60 -3.13 9.42
N PRO A 109 5.94 -2.65 8.20
CA PRO A 109 5.98 -1.22 7.92
C PRO A 109 4.58 -0.60 7.93
N THR A 110 4.51 0.69 8.27
CA THR A 110 3.26 1.48 8.25
C THR A 110 2.66 1.66 6.86
N THR A 111 3.46 1.45 5.81
CA THR A 111 3.05 1.67 4.42
C THR A 111 3.28 0.45 3.56
N ASN A 112 2.42 0.27 2.55
CA ASN A 112 2.53 -0.82 1.58
C ASN A 112 3.57 -0.58 0.47
N ASN A 113 4.39 0.49 0.57
CA ASN A 113 5.23 0.95 -0.53
C ASN A 113 6.26 -0.08 -1.00
N LYS A 114 6.74 -0.95 -0.09
CA LYS A 114 7.70 -2.01 -0.44
C LYS A 114 7.04 -3.10 -1.28
N ALA A 115 5.84 -3.55 -0.88
CA ALA A 115 5.11 -4.58 -1.62
C ALA A 115 4.59 -4.05 -2.97
N GLU A 116 4.08 -2.81 -3.03
CA GLU A 116 3.67 -2.19 -4.29
C GLU A 116 4.84 -2.08 -5.28
N ARG A 117 6.01 -1.68 -4.81
CA ARG A 117 7.22 -1.61 -5.64
C ARG A 117 7.65 -2.99 -6.13
N ALA A 118 7.64 -4.01 -5.27
CA ALA A 118 7.97 -5.37 -5.66
C ALA A 118 7.03 -5.92 -6.74
N LEU A 119 5.72 -5.65 -6.62
CA LEU A 119 4.71 -6.10 -7.59
C LEU A 119 4.70 -5.28 -8.90
N ARG A 120 5.29 -4.08 -8.92
CA ARG A 120 5.17 -3.16 -10.07
C ARG A 120 5.66 -3.78 -11.38
N HIS A 121 6.78 -4.50 -11.36
CA HIS A 121 7.33 -5.14 -12.56
C HIS A 121 6.37 -6.17 -13.15
N LEU A 122 5.73 -6.98 -12.30
CA LEU A 122 4.73 -7.96 -12.70
C LEU A 122 3.46 -7.30 -13.26
N VAL A 123 2.99 -6.24 -12.62
CA VAL A 123 1.79 -5.50 -13.05
C VAL A 123 2.00 -4.88 -14.43
N LEU A 124 3.15 -4.23 -14.65
CA LEU A 124 3.51 -3.64 -15.94
C LEU A 124 3.63 -4.72 -17.03
N LYS A 125 4.31 -5.83 -16.73
CA LYS A 125 4.39 -6.98 -17.64
C LYS A 125 3.00 -7.48 -18.01
N ARG A 126 2.12 -7.69 -17.04
CA ARG A 126 0.75 -8.18 -17.26
C ARG A 126 -0.05 -7.22 -18.13
N HIS A 127 0.07 -5.92 -17.89
CA HIS A 127 -0.59 -4.90 -18.70
C HIS A 127 -0.15 -4.97 -20.16
N ASN A 128 1.16 -4.99 -20.41
CA ASN A 128 1.73 -4.97 -21.76
C ASN A 128 1.49 -6.30 -22.51
N SER A 129 1.56 -7.44 -21.82
CA SER A 129 1.37 -8.76 -22.42
C SER A 129 -0.08 -9.25 -22.40
N ARG A 130 -1.03 -8.44 -21.91
CA ARG A 130 -2.43 -8.84 -21.62
C ARG A 130 -2.57 -10.07 -20.72
N GLY A 131 -1.57 -10.34 -19.88
CA GLY A 131 -1.55 -11.46 -18.93
C GLY A 131 -1.24 -12.82 -19.54
N CYS A 132 -1.71 -13.88 -18.87
CA CYS A 132 -1.59 -15.27 -19.30
C CYS A 132 -2.99 -15.81 -19.65
N LYS A 133 -3.10 -16.60 -20.72
CA LYS A 133 -4.38 -17.20 -21.16
C LYS A 133 -4.76 -18.46 -20.37
N THR A 134 -3.79 -19.14 -19.77
CA THR A 134 -3.96 -20.43 -19.09
C THR A 134 -3.34 -20.40 -17.71
N ASP A 135 -3.87 -21.22 -16.79
CA ASP A 135 -3.33 -21.37 -15.44
C ASP A 135 -1.91 -21.92 -15.45
N LYS A 136 -1.61 -22.85 -16.37
CA LYS A 136 -0.24 -23.35 -16.60
C LYS A 136 0.73 -22.20 -16.94
N GLY A 137 0.31 -21.28 -17.82
CA GLY A 137 1.12 -20.10 -18.16
C GLY A 137 1.23 -19.10 -17.01
N ALA A 138 0.20 -18.96 -16.18
CA ALA A 138 0.24 -18.12 -14.99
C ALA A 138 1.21 -18.68 -13.92
N PHE A 139 1.19 -20.01 -13.74
CA PHE A 139 2.11 -20.72 -12.85
C PHE A 139 3.55 -20.66 -13.35
N ALA A 140 3.80 -20.93 -14.63
CA ALA A 140 5.13 -20.78 -15.20
C ALA A 140 5.66 -19.35 -15.04
N LEU A 141 4.81 -18.35 -15.27
CA LEU A 141 5.17 -16.95 -15.04
C LEU A 141 5.50 -16.65 -13.58
N SER A 142 4.74 -17.19 -12.62
CA SER A 142 4.99 -16.92 -11.20
C SER A 142 6.34 -17.48 -10.75
N VAL A 143 6.70 -18.69 -11.20
CA VAL A 143 8.00 -19.32 -10.94
C VAL A 143 9.14 -18.54 -11.62
N LEU A 144 9.01 -18.26 -12.92
CA LEU A 144 10.06 -17.53 -13.64
C LEU A 144 10.29 -16.13 -13.05
N SER A 145 9.20 -15.43 -12.70
CA SER A 145 9.30 -14.10 -12.13
C SER A 145 9.88 -14.10 -10.72
N SER A 146 9.62 -15.13 -9.91
CA SER A 146 10.21 -15.21 -8.56
C SER A 146 11.73 -15.36 -8.63
N VAL A 147 12.24 -16.19 -9.54
CA VAL A 147 13.68 -16.38 -9.76
C VAL A 147 14.31 -15.11 -10.36
N LEU A 148 13.78 -14.63 -11.48
CA LEU A 148 14.35 -13.49 -12.22
C LEU A 148 14.35 -12.21 -11.40
N LEU A 149 13.26 -11.89 -10.69
CA LEU A 149 13.21 -10.67 -9.88
C LEU A 149 14.11 -10.77 -8.64
N SER A 150 14.28 -11.95 -8.06
CA SER A 150 15.20 -12.15 -6.94
C SER A 150 16.65 -11.94 -7.36
N LEU A 151 17.05 -12.48 -8.52
CA LEU A 151 18.37 -12.25 -9.11
C LEU A 151 18.57 -10.79 -9.51
N TRP A 152 17.58 -10.16 -10.12
CA TRP A 152 17.63 -8.74 -10.48
C TRP A 152 17.86 -7.84 -9.26
N TRP A 153 17.21 -8.13 -8.12
CA TRP A 153 17.38 -7.32 -6.90
C TRP A 153 18.66 -7.62 -6.12
N SER A 154 19.18 -8.85 -6.20
CA SER A 154 20.40 -9.23 -5.48
C SER A 154 21.68 -8.94 -6.27
N LYS A 155 21.65 -9.16 -7.58
CA LYS A 155 22.80 -9.11 -8.50
C LYS A 155 22.44 -8.36 -9.80
N PRO A 156 22.02 -7.07 -9.74
CA PRO A 156 21.46 -6.36 -10.89
C PRO A 156 22.38 -6.28 -12.11
N ILE A 157 23.70 -6.25 -11.90
CA ILE A 157 24.69 -6.07 -12.96
C ILE A 157 24.82 -7.32 -13.83
N ASN A 158 24.82 -8.51 -13.22
CA ASN A 158 25.10 -9.78 -13.88
C ASN A 158 23.99 -10.82 -13.66
N PHE A 159 22.77 -10.37 -13.35
CA PHE A 159 21.65 -11.26 -13.00
C PHE A 159 21.37 -12.33 -14.08
N PHE A 160 21.60 -11.99 -15.36
CA PHE A 160 21.35 -12.89 -16.48
C PHE A 160 22.42 -13.98 -16.58
N GLU A 161 23.69 -13.65 -16.32
CA GLU A 161 24.78 -14.63 -16.27
C GLU A 161 24.58 -15.61 -15.11
N GLU A 162 24.17 -15.09 -13.95
CA GLU A 162 23.86 -15.89 -12.77
C GLU A 162 22.67 -16.82 -13.01
N TYR A 163 21.61 -16.32 -13.66
CA TYR A 163 20.49 -17.14 -14.08
C TYR A 163 20.93 -18.26 -15.05
N SER A 164 21.79 -17.94 -16.01
CA SER A 164 22.34 -18.92 -16.96
C SER A 164 23.14 -20.01 -16.23
N LYS A 165 23.99 -19.65 -15.26
CA LYS A 165 24.75 -20.61 -14.45
C LYS A 165 23.82 -21.58 -13.71
N MET A 166 22.80 -21.04 -13.04
CA MET A 166 21.82 -21.86 -12.31
C MET A 166 21.07 -22.84 -13.23
N LEU A 167 20.75 -22.43 -14.46
CA LEU A 167 20.11 -23.31 -15.45
C LEU A 167 21.05 -24.45 -15.87
N THR A 168 22.34 -24.16 -16.11
CA THR A 168 23.33 -25.17 -16.47
C THR A 168 23.55 -26.19 -15.35
N GLU A 169 23.63 -25.71 -14.11
CA GLU A 169 23.77 -26.57 -12.92
C GLU A 169 22.55 -27.47 -12.72
N ALA A 170 21.33 -26.93 -12.86
CA ALA A 170 20.10 -27.71 -12.70
C ALA A 170 19.91 -28.80 -13.76
N ASN A 171 20.40 -28.59 -14.98
CA ASN A 171 20.31 -29.59 -16.07
C ASN A 171 21.41 -30.67 -16.00
N SER A 172 22.39 -30.50 -15.10
CA SER A 172 23.49 -31.45 -14.89
C SER A 172 23.19 -32.47 -13.77
N GLN A 173 22.02 -32.35 -13.12
CA GLN A 173 21.49 -33.27 -12.10
C GLN A 173 20.39 -34.14 -12.70
#